data_AF-A0A147JYC3-F1
#
_entry.id   AF-A0A147JYC3-F1
#
_cell.length_a   1.000
_cell.length_b   1.000
_cell.length_c   1.000
_cell.angle_alpha   90.00
_cell.angle_beta   90.00
_cell.angle_gamma   90.00
#
_symmetry.space_group_name_H-M   'P 1'
#
loop_
_entity.id
_entity.type
_entity.pdbx_description
1 polymer ?
#
loop_
_entity_poly.entity_id
_entity_poly.type
_entity_poly.pdbx_seq_one_letter_code
_entity_poly.pdbx_strand_id
1 'polypeptide(L)'
;MAEFSLDWTITLVLILILTLFAAMIIMYRLRAQAETRRRLELHESLSQMLKRRAELAPSSKKLVAALERVASSIEKAAISNRRVVQIRLDPDIELKAVASDVLILRMPTADGWATLHKSFERVRIKSVNKTARGYQIRISST
;
A
#
# COMPACT_ATOMS: atom_id res chain seq x y z
N MET A 1 37.42 -13.58 -64.72
CA MET A 1 36.32 -12.90 -64.00
C MET A 1 35.47 -14.00 -63.40
N ALA A 2 35.28 -14.05 -62.08
CA ALA A 2 34.54 -15.15 -61.46
C ALA A 2 33.05 -14.99 -61.77
N GLU A 3 32.52 -15.88 -62.60
CA GLU A 3 31.07 -16.04 -62.78
C GLU A 3 30.52 -16.65 -61.49
N PHE A 4 29.98 -15.80 -60.60
CA PHE A 4 29.24 -16.27 -59.44
C PHE A 4 27.98 -16.96 -59.95
N SER A 5 27.94 -18.28 -59.88
CA SER A 5 26.72 -19.03 -60.22
C SER A 5 25.59 -18.62 -59.28
N LEU A 6 24.38 -18.54 -59.83
CA LEU A 6 23.16 -18.21 -59.10
C LEU A 6 23.03 -19.05 -57.81
N ASP A 7 23.40 -20.33 -57.90
CA ASP A 7 23.38 -21.30 -56.81
C ASP A 7 24.29 -20.89 -55.63
N TRP A 8 25.46 -20.31 -55.92
CA TRP A 8 26.38 -19.86 -54.87
C TRP A 8 25.79 -18.67 -54.11
N THR A 9 25.14 -17.76 -54.84
CA THR A 9 24.46 -16.58 -54.26
C THR A 9 23.27 -17.01 -53.40
N ILE A 10 22.47 -17.96 -53.88
CA ILE A 10 21.33 -18.52 -53.12
C ILE A 10 21.82 -19.18 -51.83
N THR A 11 22.88 -19.98 -51.90
CA THR A 11 23.45 -20.66 -50.73
C THR A 11 23.96 -19.66 -49.69
N LEU A 12 24.64 -18.60 -50.13
CA LEU A 12 25.12 -17.51 -49.27
C LEU A 12 23.96 -16.80 -48.55
N VAL A 13 22.90 -16.48 -49.28
CA VAL A 13 21.70 -15.82 -48.73
C VAL A 13 21.00 -16.72 -47.72
N LEU A 14 20.94 -18.03 -47.99
CA LEU A 14 20.32 -18.99 -47.07
C LEU A 14 21.09 -19.10 -45.74
N ILE A 15 22.43 -19.12 -45.81
CA ILE A 15 23.29 -19.08 -44.62
C ILE A 15 23.10 -17.77 -43.86
N LEU A 16 22.99 -16.65 -44.56
CA LEU A 16 22.76 -15.35 -43.95
C LEU A 16 21.41 -15.30 -43.20
N ILE A 17 20.34 -15.83 -43.82
CA ILE A 17 19.02 -15.90 -43.19
C ILE A 17 19.03 -16.80 -41.94
N LEU A 18 19.65 -17.97 -42.03
CA LEU A 18 19.77 -18.91 -40.90
C LEU A 18 20.53 -18.30 -39.72
N THR A 19 21.64 -17.61 -40.01
CA THR A 19 22.44 -16.93 -38.97
C THR A 19 21.67 -15.77 -38.34
N LEU A 20 20.94 -14.99 -39.13
CA LEU A 20 20.09 -13.91 -38.63
C LEU A 20 18.97 -14.45 -37.72
N PHE A 21 18.33 -15.55 -38.12
CA PHE A 21 17.28 -16.19 -37.35
C PHE A 21 17.80 -16.75 -36.02
N ALA A 22 18.96 -17.41 -36.04
CA ALA A 22 19.63 -17.89 -34.83
C ALA A 22 19.97 -16.73 -33.87
N ALA A 23 20.53 -15.63 -34.38
CA ALA A 23 20.84 -14.44 -33.60
C ALA A 23 19.58 -13.82 -32.95
N MET A 24 18.47 -13.79 -33.69
CA MET A 24 17.20 -13.25 -33.19
C MET A 24 16.64 -14.10 -32.04
N ILE A 25 16.69 -15.44 -32.15
CA ILE A 25 16.25 -16.36 -31.10
C ILE A 25 17.10 -16.19 -29.83
N ILE A 26 18.42 -16.06 -29.97
CA ILE A 26 19.33 -15.89 -28.83
C ILE A 26 19.04 -14.57 -28.10
N MET A 27 18.89 -13.46 -28.83
CA MET A 27 18.54 -12.17 -28.24
C MET A 27 17.18 -12.20 -27.52
N TYR A 28 16.18 -12.87 -28.11
CA TYR A 28 14.86 -13.01 -27.49
C TYR A 28 14.93 -13.78 -26.16
N ARG A 29 15.67 -14.89 -26.11
CA ARG A 29 15.87 -15.68 -24.89
C ARG A 29 16.59 -14.91 -23.79
N LEU A 30 17.63 -14.15 -24.14
CA LEU A 30 18.38 -13.33 -23.18
C LEU A 30 17.50 -12.23 -22.56
N ARG A 31 16.66 -11.56 -23.38
CA ARG A 31 15.72 -10.54 -22.88
C ARG A 31 14.67 -11.14 -21.95
N ALA A 32 14.08 -12.28 -22.33
CA ALA A 32 13.08 -12.96 -21.50
C ALA A 32 13.65 -13.42 -20.14
N GLN A 33 14.90 -13.88 -20.11
CA GLN A 33 15.60 -14.26 -18.86
C GLN A 33 15.93 -13.06 -17.98
N ALA A 34 16.35 -11.94 -18.56
CA ALA A 34 16.61 -10.71 -17.80
C ALA A 34 15.33 -10.15 -17.16
N GLU A 35 14.20 -10.23 -17.87
CA GLU A 35 12.91 -9.75 -17.38
C GLU A 35 12.33 -10.64 -16.29
N THR A 36 12.49 -11.97 -16.39
CA THR A 36 12.09 -12.91 -15.33
C THR A 36 12.94 -12.77 -14.07
N ARG A 37 14.27 -12.57 -14.19
CA ARG A 37 15.13 -12.27 -13.04
C ARG A 37 14.74 -10.98 -12.33
N ARG A 38 14.48 -9.90 -13.09
CA ARG A 38 13.99 -8.63 -12.52
C ARG A 38 12.65 -8.80 -11.80
N ARG A 39 11.72 -9.60 -12.35
CA ARG A 39 10.44 -9.89 -11.68
C ARG A 39 10.63 -10.69 -10.39
N LEU A 40 11.55 -11.66 -10.37
CA LEU A 40 11.88 -12.44 -9.17
C LEU A 40 12.51 -11.56 -8.08
N GLU A 41 13.51 -10.73 -8.44
CA GLU A 41 14.15 -9.80 -7.50
C GLU A 41 13.15 -8.78 -6.92
N LEU A 42 12.25 -8.24 -7.76
CA LEU A 42 11.17 -7.36 -7.30
C LEU A 42 10.22 -8.09 -6.35
N HIS A 43 9.84 -9.33 -6.66
CA HIS A 43 8.94 -10.09 -5.82
C HIS A 43 9.57 -10.45 -4.47
N GLU A 44 10.86 -10.79 -4.48
CA GLU A 44 11.63 -11.12 -3.29
C GLU A 44 11.82 -9.88 -2.40
N SER A 45 12.15 -8.72 -2.99
CA SER A 45 12.24 -7.45 -2.25
C SER A 45 10.91 -7.03 -1.62
N LEU A 46 9.79 -7.19 -2.32
CA LEU A 46 8.45 -6.94 -1.79
C LEU A 46 8.11 -7.90 -0.65
N SER A 47 8.45 -9.19 -0.79
CA SER A 47 8.21 -10.19 0.25
C SER A 47 9.00 -9.89 1.53
N GLN A 48 10.25 -9.42 1.40
CA GLN A 48 11.08 -9.02 2.54
C GLN A 48 10.55 -7.73 3.19
N MET A 49 10.08 -6.75 2.39
CA MET A 49 9.41 -5.56 2.92
C MET A 49 8.12 -5.91 3.67
N LEU A 50 7.31 -6.85 3.16
CA LEU A 50 6.10 -7.33 3.83
C LEU A 50 6.42 -8.08 5.12
N LYS A 51 7.44 -8.94 5.13
CA LYS A 51 7.93 -9.62 6.34
C LYS A 51 8.38 -8.64 7.42
N ARG A 52 9.17 -7.62 7.07
CA ARG A 52 9.57 -6.56 8.01
C ARG A 52 8.38 -5.76 8.56
N ARG A 53 7.35 -5.52 7.75
CA ARG A 53 6.11 -4.86 8.22
C ARG A 53 5.28 -5.76 9.15
N ALA A 54 5.30 -7.07 8.93
CA ALA A 54 4.60 -8.04 9.78
C ALA A 54 5.25 -8.16 11.17
N GLU A 55 6.57 -8.12 11.27
CA GLU A 55 7.29 -8.16 12.57
C GLU A 55 7.06 -6.91 13.44
N LEU A 56 6.73 -5.78 12.81
CA LEU A 56 6.42 -4.50 13.48
C LEU A 56 4.92 -4.29 13.73
N ALA A 57 4.06 -5.25 13.37
CA ALA A 57 2.61 -5.11 13.50
C ALA A 57 2.20 -4.93 14.98
N PRO A 58 1.63 -3.79 15.38
CA PRO A 58 1.20 -3.58 16.75
C PRO A 58 0.03 -4.52 17.09
N SER A 59 0.04 -5.08 18.31
CA SER A 59 -1.02 -6.01 18.74
C SER A 59 -2.40 -5.37 18.70
N SER A 60 -3.44 -6.15 18.37
CA SER A 60 -4.84 -5.70 18.32
C SER A 60 -5.31 -4.98 19.60
N LYS A 61 -4.72 -5.34 20.76
CA LYS A 61 -4.94 -4.67 22.05
C LYS A 61 -4.58 -3.17 22.03
N LYS A 62 -3.55 -2.76 21.29
CA LYS A 62 -3.17 -1.35 21.15
C LYS A 62 -4.24 -0.54 20.42
N LEU A 63 -4.84 -1.14 19.38
CA LEU A 63 -5.90 -0.51 18.61
C LEU A 63 -7.16 -0.27 19.46
N VAL A 64 -7.55 -1.28 20.26
CA VAL A 64 -8.68 -1.16 21.19
C VAL A 64 -8.42 -0.07 22.23
N ALA A 65 -7.24 -0.07 22.87
CA ALA A 65 -6.88 0.94 23.84
C ALA A 65 -6.80 2.37 23.25
N ALA A 66 -6.41 2.51 21.98
CA ALA A 66 -6.42 3.78 21.28
C ALA A 66 -7.86 4.25 20.98
N LEU A 67 -8.75 3.33 20.58
CA LEU A 67 -10.16 3.62 20.35
C LEU A 67 -10.87 4.05 21.64
N GLU A 68 -10.63 3.35 22.75
CA GLU A 68 -11.20 3.71 24.07
C GLU A 68 -10.74 5.09 24.53
N ARG A 69 -9.45 5.42 24.34
CA ARG A 69 -8.93 6.77 24.61
C ARG A 69 -9.63 7.83 23.76
N VAL A 70 -9.86 7.53 22.48
CA VAL A 70 -10.57 8.44 21.56
C VAL A 70 -12.02 8.63 22.01
N ALA A 71 -12.74 7.53 22.25
CA ALA A 71 -14.13 7.55 22.67
C ALA A 71 -14.32 8.31 23.98
N SER A 72 -13.50 8.01 25.00
CA SER A 72 -13.56 8.70 26.30
C SER A 72 -13.27 10.19 26.18
N SER A 73 -12.32 10.59 25.32
CA SER A 73 -12.01 12.01 25.10
C SER A 73 -13.17 12.77 24.43
N ILE A 74 -13.87 12.11 23.50
CA ILE A 74 -15.03 12.66 22.81
C ILE A 74 -16.23 12.77 23.76
N GLU A 75 -16.51 11.72 24.53
CA GLU A 75 -17.60 11.73 25.53
C GLU A 75 -17.38 12.79 26.60
N LYS A 76 -16.16 12.91 27.14
CA LYS A 76 -15.81 13.98 28.09
C LYS A 76 -15.98 15.37 27.48
N ALA A 77 -15.59 15.54 26.22
CA ALA A 77 -15.76 16.81 25.52
C ALA A 77 -17.23 17.13 25.29
N ALA A 78 -18.06 16.14 24.97
CA ALA A 78 -19.51 16.31 24.84
C ALA A 78 -20.14 16.75 26.17
N ILE A 79 -19.82 16.07 27.28
CA ILE A 79 -20.30 16.43 28.63
C ILE A 79 -19.84 17.85 29.02
N SER A 80 -18.60 18.21 28.68
CA SER A 80 -18.01 19.52 28.98
C SER A 80 -18.38 20.61 27.95
N ASN A 81 -19.30 20.32 27.02
CA ASN A 81 -19.74 21.19 25.93
C ASN A 81 -18.60 21.78 25.06
N ARG A 82 -17.48 21.05 24.95
CA ARG A 82 -16.31 21.41 24.13
C ARG A 82 -16.50 20.91 22.70
N ARG A 83 -16.52 21.85 21.75
CA ARG A 83 -16.74 21.55 20.31
C ARG A 83 -15.52 20.99 19.59
N VAL A 84 -14.34 21.00 20.21
CA VAL A 84 -13.08 20.60 19.58
C VAL A 84 -12.31 19.69 20.51
N VAL A 85 -11.93 18.53 20.01
CA VAL A 85 -11.14 17.51 20.73
C VAL A 85 -9.82 17.34 20.00
N GLN A 86 -8.70 17.43 20.72
CA GLN A 86 -7.39 17.11 20.20
C GLN A 86 -6.91 15.79 20.80
N ILE A 87 -6.54 14.85 19.95
CA ILE A 87 -6.14 13.50 20.35
C ILE A 87 -4.78 13.19 19.75
N ARG A 88 -3.85 12.79 20.62
CA ARG A 88 -2.55 12.25 20.19
C ARG A 88 -2.73 10.78 19.90
N LEU A 89 -2.54 10.40 18.63
CA LEU A 89 -2.52 9.02 18.19
C LEU A 89 -1.14 8.73 17.59
N ASP A 90 -0.74 7.46 17.65
CA ASP A 90 0.49 6.99 17.03
C ASP A 90 0.46 7.30 15.52
N PRO A 91 1.61 7.58 14.89
CA PRO A 91 1.68 8.01 13.49
C PRO A 91 1.11 6.97 12.51
N ASP A 92 1.15 5.69 12.91
CA ASP A 92 0.68 4.54 12.13
C ASP A 92 -0.84 4.34 12.24
N ILE A 93 -1.52 5.08 13.13
CA ILE A 93 -2.96 4.99 13.32
C ILE A 93 -3.67 6.08 12.51
N GLU A 94 -4.59 5.64 11.66
CA GLU A 94 -5.51 6.50 10.95
C GLU A 94 -6.84 6.64 11.69
N LEU A 95 -7.29 7.88 11.88
CA LEU A 95 -8.61 8.17 12.41
C LEU A 95 -9.44 8.88 11.33
N LYS A 96 -10.63 8.35 11.04
CA LYS A 96 -11.55 8.90 10.03
C LYS A 96 -12.99 8.89 10.57
N ALA A 97 -13.79 9.86 10.15
CA ALA A 97 -15.24 9.83 10.33
C ALA A 97 -15.88 9.24 9.07
N VAL A 98 -16.72 8.22 9.24
CA VAL A 98 -17.45 7.59 8.12
C VAL A 98 -18.89 8.07 8.06
N ALA A 99 -19.48 8.38 9.21
CA ALA A 99 -20.77 9.02 9.32
C ALA A 99 -20.70 10.19 10.30
N SER A 100 -21.80 10.94 10.40
CA SER A 100 -21.91 12.04 11.37
C SER A 100 -21.80 11.58 12.82
N ASP A 101 -21.88 10.30 13.11
CA ASP A 101 -21.96 9.70 14.43
C ASP A 101 -20.98 8.51 14.58
N VAL A 102 -20.24 8.16 13.52
CA VAL A 102 -19.35 6.98 13.50
C VAL A 102 -17.91 7.37 13.18
N LEU A 103 -17.00 6.99 14.08
CA LEU A 103 -15.56 7.00 13.85
C LEU A 103 -15.03 5.63 13.51
N ILE A 104 -14.01 5.65 12.67
CA ILE A 104 -13.20 4.50 12.34
C ILE A 104 -11.74 4.77 12.72
N LEU A 105 -11.16 3.83 13.46
CA LEU A 105 -9.72 3.71 13.69
C LEU A 105 -9.17 2.61 12.79
N ARG A 106 -8.08 2.91 12.08
CA ARG A 106 -7.36 1.95 11.22
C ARG A 106 -5.89 1.91 11.60
N MET A 107 -5.33 0.71 11.59
CA MET A 107 -3.90 0.49 11.82
C MET A 107 -3.40 -0.61 10.89
N PRO A 108 -2.18 -0.48 10.36
CA PRO A 108 -1.56 -1.54 9.59
C PRO A 108 -1.25 -2.75 10.49
N THR A 109 -1.60 -3.94 10.03
CA THR A 109 -1.29 -5.23 10.65
C THR A 109 -0.56 -6.14 9.65
N ALA A 110 0.00 -7.26 10.13
CA ALA A 110 0.71 -8.23 9.30
C ALA A 110 -0.12 -8.71 8.09
N ASP A 111 -1.44 -8.87 8.29
CA ASP A 111 -2.37 -9.38 7.28
C ASP A 111 -3.16 -8.26 6.55
N GLY A 112 -2.81 -6.98 6.76
CA GLY A 112 -3.46 -5.85 6.08
C GLY A 112 -3.77 -4.68 7.01
N TRP A 113 -5.06 -4.36 7.17
CA TRP A 113 -5.52 -3.24 8.00
C TRP A 113 -6.53 -3.71 9.03
N ALA A 114 -6.19 -3.60 10.32
CA ALA A 114 -7.16 -3.74 11.38
C ALA A 114 -8.02 -2.48 11.45
N THR A 115 -9.34 -2.65 11.41
CA THR A 115 -10.31 -1.56 11.44
C THR A 115 -11.25 -1.74 12.63
N LEU A 116 -11.37 -0.72 13.46
CA LEU A 116 -12.39 -0.65 14.51
C LEU A 116 -13.31 0.53 14.29
N HIS A 117 -14.59 0.32 14.59
CA HIS A 117 -15.63 1.33 14.47
C HIS A 117 -16.25 1.59 15.84
N LYS A 118 -16.60 2.86 16.09
CA LYS A 118 -17.36 3.28 17.26
C LYS A 118 -18.42 4.29 16.83
N SER A 119 -19.67 3.99 17.14
CA SER A 119 -20.79 4.92 17.03
C SER A 119 -20.98 5.69 18.35
N PHE A 120 -21.48 6.91 18.24
CA PHE A 120 -21.81 7.79 19.36
C PHE A 120 -23.26 8.25 19.24
N GLU A 121 -24.08 7.97 20.26
CA GLU A 121 -25.51 8.32 20.22
C GLU A 121 -25.78 9.82 20.41
N ARG A 122 -24.95 10.51 21.20
CA ARG A 122 -25.17 11.90 21.62
C ARG A 122 -24.14 12.90 21.06
N VAL A 123 -23.34 12.46 20.10
CA VAL A 123 -22.24 13.26 19.55
C VAL A 123 -22.30 13.24 18.04
N ARG A 124 -22.37 14.43 17.44
CA ARG A 124 -22.26 14.62 16.00
C ARG A 124 -20.88 15.13 15.62
N ILE A 125 -20.17 14.35 14.82
CA ILE A 125 -18.83 14.57 14.32
C ILE A 125 -18.92 15.37 13.01
N LYS A 126 -18.37 16.58 13.03
CA LYS A 126 -18.38 17.48 11.88
C LYS A 126 -17.18 17.31 10.98
N SER A 127 -16.00 17.08 11.57
CA SER A 127 -14.76 16.91 10.81
C SER A 127 -13.68 16.25 11.65
N VAL A 128 -12.81 15.49 11.00
CA VAL A 128 -11.59 14.93 11.59
C VAL A 128 -10.40 15.38 10.73
N ASN A 129 -9.52 16.19 11.31
CA ASN A 129 -8.35 16.73 10.62
C ASN A 129 -7.07 16.19 11.23
N LYS A 130 -6.13 15.74 10.39
CA LYS A 130 -4.78 15.35 10.83
C LYS A 130 -3.95 16.62 11.07
N THR A 131 -3.21 16.65 12.18
CA THR A 131 -2.33 17.75 12.60
C THR A 131 -0.95 17.19 12.93
N ALA A 132 0.07 18.05 13.04
CA ALA A 132 1.43 17.63 13.39
C ALA A 132 1.53 16.90 14.74
N ARG A 133 0.54 17.09 15.65
CA ARG A 133 0.51 16.50 16.99
C ARG A 133 -0.56 15.41 17.16
N GLY A 134 -1.16 14.91 16.07
CA GLY A 134 -2.23 13.91 16.11
C GLY A 134 -3.46 14.33 15.32
N TYR A 135 -4.64 14.29 15.92
CA TYR A 135 -5.91 14.59 15.25
C TYR A 135 -6.72 15.64 15.99
N GLN A 136 -7.40 16.49 15.22
CA GLN A 136 -8.38 17.44 15.72
C GLN A 136 -9.76 17.01 15.22
N ILE A 137 -10.66 16.74 16.16
CA ILE A 137 -12.02 16.29 15.89
C ILE A 137 -12.97 17.42 16.31
N ARG A 138 -13.78 17.90 15.37
CA ARG A 138 -14.84 18.86 15.67
C ARG A 138 -16.13 18.11 15.92
N ILE A 139 -16.74 18.35 17.07
CA ILE A 139 -17.98 17.72 17.50
C ILE A 139 -19.04 18.78 17.84
N SER A 140 -20.30 18.37 17.79
CA SER A 140 -21.43 19.07 18.37
C SER A 140 -22.28 18.08 19.14
N SER A 141 -22.78 18.48 20.31
CA SER A 141 -23.89 17.77 20.93
C SER A 141 -25.09 17.81 19.99
N THR A 142 -25.81 16.69 19.90
CA THR A 142 -27.14 16.64 19.33
C THR A 142 -28.13 17.38 20.24
#